data_AF-A0A3D1CMG5-F1
#
_entry.id   AF-A0A3D1CMG5-F1
#
_cell.length_a   1.000
_cell.length_b   1.000
_cell.length_c   1.000
_cell.angle_alpha   90.00
_cell.angle_beta   90.00
_cell.angle_gamma   90.00
#
_symmetry.space_group_name_H-M   'P 1'
#
loop_
_entity.id
_entity.type
_entity.pdbx_description
1 polymer ?
#
loop_
_entity_poly.entity_id
_entity_poly.type
_entity_poly.pdbx_seq_one_letter_code
_entity_poly.pdbx_strand_id
1 'polypeptide(L)'
;MLTKLSTASLLVFIGGLFCIANSSVLMAEANAATHYIEFYEEWDEDCDEKGGARVFVKNTHQTHIIDLQLDRYFYDVRQAGRSMFPLKPNVSQALGCSRVFDAEQRWELVAASFISEAAAEERYGDFQ
;
A
#
# COMPACT_ATOMS: atom_id res chain seq x y z
N MET A 1 57.72 -4.73 44.45
CA MET A 1 57.47 -3.98 43.19
C MET A 1 58.49 -4.43 42.15
N LEU A 2 58.08 -5.21 41.14
CA LEU A 2 58.57 -5.12 39.75
C LEU A 2 57.77 -6.10 38.85
N THR A 3 57.03 -5.50 37.91
CA THR A 3 56.66 -5.93 36.55
C THR A 3 55.99 -7.29 36.26
N LYS A 4 54.75 -7.15 35.76
CA LYS A 4 53.92 -8.07 34.99
C LYS A 4 54.58 -8.51 33.67
N LEU A 5 54.32 -9.75 33.23
CA LEU A 5 53.54 -10.11 32.02
C LEU A 5 53.68 -11.62 31.78
N SER A 6 52.58 -12.37 31.77
CA SER A 6 52.55 -13.65 31.05
C SER A 6 51.15 -13.94 30.53
N THR A 7 51.07 -13.87 29.20
CA THR A 7 50.21 -14.65 28.30
C THR A 7 48.83 -15.08 28.80
N ALA A 8 47.86 -14.18 28.64
CA ALA A 8 46.45 -14.57 28.45
C ALA A 8 45.92 -13.80 27.24
N SER A 9 46.48 -14.12 26.08
CA SER A 9 45.83 -13.81 24.81
C SER A 9 45.08 -15.04 24.36
N LEU A 10 43.96 -14.76 23.68
CA LEU A 10 43.09 -15.67 22.94
C LEU A 10 41.89 -16.21 23.73
N LEU A 11 40.71 -16.00 23.12
CA LEU A 11 39.35 -16.41 23.54
C LEU A 11 38.76 -15.40 24.56
N VAL A 12 37.78 -14.55 24.25
CA VAL A 12 36.60 -14.71 23.40
C VAL A 12 36.14 -13.30 22.97
N PHE A 13 36.47 -12.89 21.75
CA PHE A 13 35.79 -11.77 21.06
C PHE A 13 34.90 -12.35 19.95
N ILE A 14 34.04 -13.31 20.30
CA ILE A 14 33.01 -13.86 19.41
C ILE A 14 31.69 -13.78 20.18
N GLY A 15 31.16 -12.57 20.33
CA GLY A 15 29.93 -12.35 21.09
C GLY A 15 29.14 -11.12 20.70
N GLY A 16 29.47 -10.49 19.57
CA GLY A 16 28.81 -9.25 19.20
C GLY A 16 28.97 -8.92 17.73
N LEU A 17 28.34 -9.68 16.84
CA LEU A 17 28.14 -9.24 15.45
C LEU A 17 27.08 -10.04 14.66
N PHE A 18 25.92 -10.36 15.25
CA PHE A 18 24.88 -11.11 14.51
C PHE A 18 23.44 -10.61 14.68
N CYS A 19 23.23 -9.30 14.84
CA CYS A 19 21.86 -8.75 15.00
C CYS A 19 21.53 -7.54 14.10
N ILE A 20 22.19 -7.35 12.95
CA ILE A 20 21.94 -6.15 12.11
C ILE A 20 21.67 -6.45 10.63
N ALA A 21 20.89 -7.49 10.31
CA ALA A 21 20.58 -7.77 8.91
C ALA A 21 19.21 -8.44 8.74
N ASN A 22 18.10 -7.77 9.09
CA ASN A 22 16.77 -8.21 8.64
C ASN A 22 15.75 -7.08 8.37
N SER A 23 16.10 -5.80 8.56
CA SER A 23 15.10 -4.72 8.40
C SER A 23 14.74 -4.38 6.94
N SER A 24 15.46 -4.90 5.95
CA SER A 24 15.25 -4.59 4.53
C SER A 24 14.18 -5.42 3.84
N VAL A 25 13.79 -6.58 4.40
CA VAL A 25 12.82 -7.49 3.76
C VAL A 25 11.39 -6.93 3.85
N LEU A 26 11.06 -6.29 4.97
CA LEU A 26 9.71 -5.75 5.25
C LEU A 26 9.35 -4.48 4.46
N MET A 27 10.33 -3.69 4.02
CA MET A 27 10.06 -2.51 3.18
C MET A 27 9.97 -2.86 1.68
N ALA A 28 10.56 -3.96 1.25
CA ALA A 28 10.50 -4.41 -0.15
C ALA A 28 9.09 -4.88 -0.53
N GLU A 29 8.37 -5.53 0.39
CA GLU A 29 7.02 -6.04 0.15
C GLU A 29 5.95 -4.92 0.05
N ALA A 30 6.04 -3.87 0.88
CA ALA A 30 5.12 -2.74 0.82
C ALA A 30 5.25 -1.97 -0.51
N ASN A 31 6.49 -1.82 -1.00
CA ASN A 31 6.73 -1.20 -2.31
C ASN A 31 6.40 -2.14 -3.48
N ALA A 32 6.21 -3.44 -3.24
CA ALA A 32 5.86 -4.39 -4.29
C ALA A 32 4.36 -4.37 -4.63
N ALA A 33 3.48 -4.09 -3.66
CA ALA A 33 2.04 -4.07 -3.89
C ALA A 33 1.60 -2.89 -4.77
N THR A 34 2.26 -1.74 -4.66
CA THR A 34 1.95 -0.53 -5.46
C THR A 34 2.07 -0.77 -6.96
N HIS A 35 2.99 -1.63 -7.41
CA HIS A 35 3.18 -1.98 -8.82
C HIS A 35 1.97 -2.68 -9.46
N TYR A 36 1.07 -3.22 -8.63
CA TYR A 36 -0.12 -3.92 -9.11
C TYR A 36 -1.38 -3.06 -9.07
N ILE A 37 -1.27 -1.79 -8.69
CA ILE A 37 -2.40 -0.86 -8.65
C ILE A 37 -2.42 -0.03 -9.93
N GLU A 38 -3.52 -0.13 -10.66
CA GLU A 38 -3.74 0.63 -11.89
C GLU A 38 -5.01 1.46 -11.77
N PHE A 39 -4.93 2.74 -12.16
CA PHE A 39 -6.09 3.62 -12.29
C PHE A 39 -6.45 3.76 -13.76
N TYR A 40 -7.74 3.74 -14.06
CA TYR A 40 -8.23 3.97 -15.41
C TYR A 40 -9.62 4.63 -15.37
N GLU A 41 -10.01 5.22 -16.49
CA GLU A 41 -11.32 5.84 -16.67
C GLU A 41 -12.10 5.09 -17.74
N GLU A 42 -13.40 4.89 -17.50
CA GLU A 42 -14.33 4.38 -18.50
C GLU A 42 -15.55 5.30 -18.60
N TRP A 43 -16.14 5.35 -19.79
CA TRP A 43 -17.40 6.04 -20.00
C TRP A 43 -18.50 5.42 -19.13
N ASP A 44 -19.28 6.27 -18.48
CA ASP A 44 -20.36 5.92 -17.56
C ASP A 44 -21.42 7.01 -17.65
N GLU A 45 -22.68 6.64 -17.91
CA GLU A 45 -23.77 7.59 -18.18
C GLU A 45 -23.91 8.62 -17.06
N ASP A 46 -23.90 8.17 -15.80
CA ASP A 46 -24.00 9.04 -14.63
C ASP A 46 -22.85 10.07 -14.56
N CYS A 47 -21.64 9.69 -14.94
CA CYS A 47 -20.49 10.58 -14.89
C CYS A 47 -20.42 11.48 -16.13
N ASP A 48 -20.87 10.99 -17.28
CA ASP A 48 -20.93 11.74 -18.54
C ASP A 48 -21.87 12.95 -18.40
N GLU A 49 -23.05 12.76 -17.79
CA GLU A 49 -23.98 13.85 -17.45
C GLU A 49 -23.36 14.94 -16.57
N LYS A 50 -22.31 14.58 -15.80
CA LYS A 50 -21.58 15.47 -14.89
C LYS A 50 -20.29 16.02 -15.51
N GLY A 51 -20.01 15.70 -16.77
CA GLY A 51 -18.87 16.18 -17.57
C GLY A 51 -17.57 15.42 -17.35
N GLY A 52 -17.64 14.16 -16.92
CA GLY A 52 -16.46 13.30 -16.67
C GLY A 52 -16.71 11.83 -17.00
N ALA A 53 -15.78 10.98 -16.60
CA ALA A 53 -15.85 9.53 -16.75
C ALA A 53 -15.77 8.87 -15.37
N ARG A 54 -16.14 7.59 -15.27
CA ARG A 54 -15.98 6.85 -14.03
C ARG A 54 -14.51 6.46 -13.85
N VAL A 55 -13.92 6.85 -12.73
CA VAL A 55 -12.59 6.39 -12.32
C VAL A 55 -12.70 5.07 -11.58
N PHE A 56 -11.86 4.13 -11.98
CA PHE A 56 -11.68 2.84 -11.36
C PHE A 56 -10.25 2.70 -10.84
N VAL A 57 -10.10 1.85 -9.83
CA VAL A 57 -8.81 1.30 -9.43
C VAL A 57 -8.85 -0.21 -9.53
N LYS A 58 -7.77 -0.81 -10.05
CA LYS A 58 -7.65 -2.24 -10.28
C LYS A 58 -6.47 -2.83 -9.54
N ASN A 59 -6.69 -3.98 -8.94
CA ASN A 59 -5.62 -4.87 -8.53
C ASN A 59 -5.29 -5.79 -9.71
N THR A 60 -4.12 -5.60 -10.32
CA THR A 60 -3.61 -6.42 -11.44
C THR A 60 -2.85 -7.66 -10.97
N HIS A 61 -2.68 -7.85 -9.66
CA HIS A 61 -2.08 -9.04 -9.10
C HIS A 61 -3.02 -10.25 -9.28
N GLN A 62 -2.45 -11.41 -9.63
CA GLN A 62 -3.22 -12.61 -9.97
C GLN A 62 -3.79 -13.36 -8.76
N THR A 63 -3.10 -13.36 -7.61
CA THR A 63 -3.48 -14.18 -6.44
C THR A 63 -3.62 -13.45 -5.10
N HIS A 64 -3.08 -12.25 -4.92
CA HIS A 64 -3.06 -11.57 -3.62
C HIS A 64 -4.10 -10.46 -3.51
N ILE A 65 -4.74 -10.36 -2.34
CA ILE A 65 -5.57 -9.23 -1.95
C ILE A 65 -4.62 -8.08 -1.56
N ILE A 66 -4.97 -6.86 -1.97
CA ILE A 66 -4.22 -5.66 -1.61
C ILE A 66 -5.09 -4.79 -0.69
N ASP A 67 -4.60 -4.51 0.51
CA ASP A 67 -5.14 -3.43 1.35
C ASP A 67 -4.74 -2.09 0.72
N LEU A 68 -5.73 -1.32 0.31
CA LEU A 68 -5.52 -0.10 -0.46
C LEU A 68 -5.94 1.11 0.37
N GLN A 69 -5.06 2.10 0.46
CA GLN A 69 -5.38 3.42 1.00
C GLN A 69 -5.23 4.48 -0.09
N LEU A 70 -6.32 5.20 -0.35
CA LEU A 70 -6.37 6.30 -1.29
C LEU A 70 -6.74 7.60 -0.61
N ASP A 71 -6.21 8.70 -1.12
CA ASP A 71 -6.73 10.03 -0.86
C ASP A 71 -7.48 10.53 -2.10
N ARG A 72 -8.64 11.15 -1.87
CA ARG A 72 -9.35 11.87 -2.94
C ARG A 72 -8.94 13.33 -2.93
N TYR A 73 -8.76 13.91 -4.10
CA TYR A 73 -8.67 15.35 -4.29
C TYR A 73 -9.90 15.83 -5.03
N PHE A 74 -10.58 16.84 -4.49
CA PHE A 74 -11.74 17.49 -5.11
C PHE A 74 -11.40 18.98 -5.26
N TYR A 75 -11.32 19.50 -6.49
CA TYR A 75 -10.77 20.84 -6.76
C TYR A 75 -9.42 21.08 -6.06
N ASP A 76 -8.50 20.12 -6.17
CA ASP A 76 -7.17 20.15 -5.51
C ASP A 76 -7.18 20.19 -3.97
N VAL A 77 -8.35 20.11 -3.34
CA VAL A 77 -8.46 19.97 -1.89
C VAL A 77 -8.34 18.49 -1.53
N ARG A 78 -7.26 18.14 -0.82
CA ARG A 78 -7.05 16.79 -0.29
C ARG A 78 -8.12 16.44 0.74
N GLN A 79 -8.83 15.35 0.50
CA GLN A 79 -9.82 14.75 1.39
C GLN A 79 -9.30 13.39 1.85
N ALA A 80 -8.47 13.44 2.90
CA ALA A 80 -7.71 12.29 3.37
C ALA A 80 -8.57 11.28 4.16
N GLY A 81 -8.11 10.02 4.19
CA GLY A 81 -8.50 9.05 5.21
C GLY A 81 -9.92 8.48 5.10
N ARG A 82 -10.54 8.53 3.92
CA ARG A 82 -11.90 8.02 3.70
C ARG A 82 -11.98 6.80 2.76
N SER A 83 -10.88 6.38 2.19
CA SER A 83 -10.84 5.31 1.19
C SER A 83 -9.80 4.27 1.57
N MET A 84 -10.14 3.45 2.58
CA MET A 84 -9.38 2.24 2.93
C MET A 84 -10.26 1.02 2.66
N PHE A 85 -9.81 0.13 1.78
CA PHE A 85 -10.57 -1.07 1.44
C PHE A 85 -9.66 -2.17 0.88
N PRO A 86 -10.04 -3.45 1.05
CA PRO A 86 -9.34 -4.56 0.44
C PRO A 86 -9.76 -4.68 -1.03
N LEU A 87 -8.79 -4.88 -1.93
CA LEU A 87 -9.04 -5.08 -3.35
C LEU A 87 -8.61 -6.48 -3.77
N LYS A 88 -9.59 -7.32 -4.12
CA LYS A 88 -9.37 -8.72 -4.52
C LYS A 88 -8.52 -8.84 -5.79
N PRO A 89 -7.84 -9.99 -6.01
CA PRO A 89 -7.03 -10.22 -7.20
C PRO A 89 -7.82 -10.03 -8.50
N ASN A 90 -7.25 -9.34 -9.48
CA ASN A 90 -7.88 -9.06 -10.78
C ASN A 90 -9.23 -8.32 -10.73
N VAL A 91 -9.57 -7.69 -9.60
CA VAL A 91 -10.84 -6.95 -9.44
C VAL A 91 -10.59 -5.45 -9.55
N SER A 92 -11.56 -4.76 -10.16
CA SER A 92 -11.65 -3.30 -10.19
C SER A 92 -12.72 -2.80 -9.22
N GLN A 93 -12.44 -1.68 -8.56
CA GLN A 93 -13.38 -0.96 -7.72
C GLN A 93 -13.68 0.40 -8.34
N ALA A 94 -14.97 0.72 -8.50
CA ALA A 94 -15.41 2.05 -8.90
C ALA A 94 -15.18 3.05 -7.76
N LEU A 95 -14.57 4.19 -8.06
CA LEU A 95 -14.27 5.23 -7.06
C LEU A 95 -15.26 6.40 -7.13
N GLY A 96 -15.48 6.94 -8.33
CA GLY A 96 -16.33 8.10 -8.56
C GLY A 96 -16.07 8.73 -9.93
N CYS A 97 -16.78 9.81 -10.24
CA CYS A 97 -16.58 10.52 -11.49
C CYS A 97 -15.30 11.37 -11.47
N SER A 98 -14.54 11.42 -12.56
CA SER A 98 -13.35 12.29 -12.71
C SER A 98 -13.71 13.78 -12.73
N ARG A 99 -14.98 14.11 -12.98
CA ARG A 99 -15.52 15.46 -12.83
C ARG A 99 -16.96 15.44 -12.29
N VAL A 100 -17.32 16.46 -11.51
CA VAL A 100 -18.69 16.76 -11.10
C VAL A 100 -18.98 18.25 -11.28
N PHE A 101 -19.72 18.63 -12.32
CA PHE A 101 -20.15 20.02 -12.58
C PHE A 101 -19.00 21.03 -12.42
N ASP A 102 -17.97 20.88 -13.27
CA ASP A 102 -16.71 21.64 -13.29
C ASP A 102 -15.67 21.29 -12.21
N ALA A 103 -16.03 20.50 -11.20
CA ALA A 103 -15.10 20.06 -10.17
C ALA A 103 -14.31 18.83 -10.59
N GLU A 104 -13.02 18.99 -10.87
CA GLU A 104 -12.13 17.84 -11.10
C GLU A 104 -11.95 17.02 -9.82
N GLN A 105 -11.96 15.71 -9.99
CA GLN A 105 -11.68 14.73 -8.96
C GLN A 105 -10.60 13.77 -9.42
N ARG A 106 -9.66 13.48 -8.52
CA ARG A 106 -8.66 12.43 -8.71
C ARG A 106 -8.42 11.67 -7.41
N TRP A 107 -7.85 10.49 -7.56
CA TRP A 107 -7.43 9.66 -6.45
C TRP A 107 -5.94 9.43 -6.53
N GLU A 108 -5.27 9.54 -5.40
CA GLU A 108 -3.83 9.33 -5.29
C GLU A 108 -3.60 8.17 -4.33
N LEU A 109 -2.69 7.27 -4.72
CA LEU A 109 -2.29 6.13 -3.91
C LEU A 109 -1.48 6.61 -2.71
N VAL A 110 -1.95 6.31 -1.50
CA VAL A 110 -1.24 6.61 -0.25
C VAL A 110 -0.45 5.40 0.22
N ALA A 111 -1.09 4.23 0.24
CA ALA A 111 -0.47 2.97 0.63
C ALA A 111 -1.12 1.79 -0.08
N ALA A 112 -0.32 0.77 -0.33
CA ALA A 112 -0.77 -0.54 -0.79
C ALA A 112 0.04 -1.60 -0.06
N SER A 113 -0.61 -2.66 0.41
CA SER A 113 0.08 -3.79 1.03
C SER A 113 -0.66 -5.09 0.76
N PHE A 114 0.06 -6.17 0.50
CA PHE A 114 -0.56 -7.49 0.42
C PHE A 114 -1.10 -7.91 1.79
N ILE A 115 -2.32 -8.43 1.81
CA ILE A 115 -2.94 -8.96 3.03
C ILE A 115 -3.52 -10.34 2.78
N SER A 116 -3.67 -11.12 3.84
CA SER A 116 -4.42 -12.38 3.80
C SER A 116 -5.93 -12.10 3.82
N GLU A 117 -6.71 -13.10 3.40
CA GLU A 117 -8.18 -13.05 3.50
C GLU A 117 -8.64 -12.89 4.96
N ALA A 118 -8.03 -13.60 5.90
CA ALA A 118 -8.34 -13.44 7.33
C ALA A 118 -8.07 -12.01 7.84
N ALA A 119 -6.99 -11.36 7.41
CA ALA A 119 -6.70 -9.98 7.79
C ALA A 119 -7.67 -8.98 7.15
N ALA A 120 -8.13 -9.26 5.93
CA ALA A 120 -9.16 -8.48 5.26
C ALA A 120 -10.51 -8.60 6.00
N GLU A 121 -10.92 -9.82 6.36
CA GLU A 121 -12.16 -10.09 7.12
C GLU A 121 -12.13 -9.43 8.50
N GLU A 122 -11.01 -9.53 9.22
CA GLU A 122 -10.85 -8.91 10.54
C GLU A 122 -11.03 -7.38 10.49
N ARG A 123 -10.46 -6.74 9.46
CA ARG A 123 -10.46 -5.29 9.33
C ARG A 123 -11.73 -4.72 8.71
N TYR A 124 -12.28 -5.40 7.71
CA TYR A 124 -13.34 -4.88 6.83
C TYR A 124 -14.66 -5.67 6.92
N GLY A 125 -14.69 -6.81 7.60
CA GLY A 125 -15.84 -7.71 7.62
C GLY A 125 -15.99 -8.48 6.31
N ASP A 126 -17.22 -8.83 5.93
CA ASP A 126 -17.49 -9.43 4.62
C ASP A 126 -17.21 -8.40 3.52
N PHE A 127 -16.14 -8.63 2.74
CA PHE A 127 -15.74 -7.80 1.62
C PHE A 127 -15.99 -8.59 0.33
N GLN A 128 -17.09 -8.29 -0.35
CA GLN A 128 -17.47 -8.95 -1.61
C GLN A 128 -16.76 -8.35 -2.82
#